data_AF-S5M199-F1
#
_entry.id   AF-S5M199-F1
#
_cell.length_a   1.000
_cell.length_b   1.000
_cell.length_c   1.000
_cell.angle_alpha   90.00
_cell.angle_beta   90.00
_cell.angle_gamma   90.00
#
_symmetry.space_group_name_H-M   'P 1'
#
loop_
_entity.id
_entity.type
_entity.pdbx_description
1 polymer ?
#
loop_
_entity_poly.entity_id
_entity_poly.type
_entity_poly.pdbx_seq_one_letter_code
_entity_poly.pdbx_strand_id
1 'polypeptide(L)'
;GNDLHELDKGTIPNQARAETLANLEQTQRISAAERQASGPRAEFWKLRGLRGAKKNTRRTRDDLLQLTIQGKFPAYEKVLLKEANFKRPIVILGPLNDIANEKLARELPDEFEVAEMVARSGSDSSSSVIKLDTVRRIA
;
A
#
# COMPACT_ATOMS: atom_id res chain seq x y z
N GLY A 1 -16.03 1.79 13.07
CA GLY A 1 -16.04 0.79 11.99
C GLY A 1 -17.41 0.18 12.00
N ASN A 2 -18.01 -0.07 10.84
CA ASN A 2 -19.37 -0.62 10.78
C ASN A 2 -19.47 -1.85 11.70
N ASP A 3 -20.55 -1.92 12.49
CA ASP A 3 -20.76 -2.87 13.59
C ASP A 3 -20.95 -4.33 13.13
N LEU A 4 -20.25 -4.75 12.07
CA LEU A 4 -20.32 -6.06 11.43
C LEU A 4 -21.72 -6.43 10.91
N HIS A 5 -22.56 -5.43 10.69
CA HIS A 5 -23.90 -5.60 10.14
C HIS A 5 -23.87 -5.75 8.62
N GLU A 6 -24.76 -6.60 8.09
CA GLU A 6 -24.98 -6.73 6.65
C GLU A 6 -25.42 -5.39 6.06
N LEU A 7 -24.78 -4.97 4.97
CA LEU A 7 -25.14 -3.79 4.18
C LEU A 7 -25.89 -4.22 2.90
N ASP A 8 -25.86 -3.38 1.88
CA ASP A 8 -26.54 -3.60 0.60
C ASP A 8 -26.21 -4.98 -0.01
N LYS A 9 -27.27 -5.67 -0.42
CA LYS A 9 -27.21 -6.98 -1.09
C LYS A 9 -27.18 -6.80 -2.60
N GLY A 10 -26.36 -7.61 -3.27
CA GLY A 10 -26.24 -7.59 -4.72
C GLY A 10 -25.57 -8.84 -5.26
N THR A 11 -25.44 -8.91 -6.58
CA THR A 11 -24.76 -10.02 -7.26
C THR A 11 -23.31 -9.67 -7.56
N ILE A 12 -22.40 -10.57 -7.20
CA ILE A 12 -20.98 -10.50 -7.61
C ILE A 12 -20.68 -11.64 -8.59
N PRO A 13 -19.67 -11.50 -9.47
CA PRO A 13 -19.19 -12.61 -10.29
C PRO A 13 -18.84 -13.84 -9.44
N ASN A 14 -18.98 -15.04 -10.00
CA ASN A 14 -18.45 -16.25 -9.37
C ASN A 14 -16.91 -16.28 -9.41
N GLN A 15 -16.30 -17.23 -8.70
CA GLN A 15 -14.84 -17.36 -8.58
C GLN A 15 -14.13 -17.35 -9.94
N ALA A 16 -14.52 -18.24 -10.85
CA ALA A 16 -13.87 -18.37 -12.15
C ALA A 16 -13.94 -17.08 -12.97
N ARG A 17 -15.12 -16.43 -12.99
CA ARG A 17 -15.28 -15.15 -13.69
C ARG A 17 -14.46 -14.04 -13.03
N ALA A 18 -14.40 -13.98 -11.70
CA ALA A 18 -13.58 -12.99 -11.00
C ALA A 18 -12.07 -13.17 -11.29
N GLU A 19 -11.59 -14.41 -11.33
CA GLU A 19 -10.19 -14.72 -11.70
C GLU A 19 -9.88 -14.29 -13.13
N THR A 20 -10.77 -14.55 -14.10
CA THR A 20 -10.56 -14.08 -15.47
C THR A 20 -10.46 -12.55 -15.55
N LEU A 21 -11.31 -11.83 -14.80
CA LEU A 21 -11.29 -10.36 -14.76
C LEU A 21 -10.01 -9.83 -14.11
N ALA A 22 -9.58 -10.42 -12.98
CA ALA A 22 -8.35 -10.04 -12.30
C ALA A 22 -7.11 -10.25 -13.20
N ASN A 23 -7.04 -11.38 -13.91
CA ASN A 23 -5.96 -11.68 -14.84
C ASN A 23 -5.92 -10.70 -16.03
N LEU A 24 -7.08 -10.36 -16.59
CA LEU A 24 -7.20 -9.37 -17.67
C LEU A 24 -6.75 -7.98 -17.21
N GLU A 25 -7.18 -7.55 -16.01
CA GLU A 25 -6.75 -6.28 -15.43
C GLU A 25 -5.23 -6.24 -15.21
N GLN A 26 -4.63 -7.35 -14.76
CA GLN A 26 -3.19 -7.47 -14.58
C GLN A 26 -2.42 -7.37 -15.91
N THR A 27 -2.85 -8.10 -16.95
CA THR A 27 -2.17 -8.07 -18.27
C THR A 27 -2.29 -6.72 -18.95
N GLN A 28 -3.49 -6.10 -18.91
CA GLN A 28 -3.68 -4.75 -19.47
C GLN A 28 -2.75 -3.73 -18.80
N ARG A 29 -2.54 -3.83 -17.48
CA ARG A 29 -1.69 -2.90 -16.73
C ARG A 29 -0.20 -3.07 -16.99
N ILE A 30 0.29 -4.30 -17.16
CA ILE A 30 1.67 -4.54 -17.58
C ILE A 30 1.93 -3.83 -18.92
N SER A 31 1.01 -3.98 -19.88
CA SER A 31 1.11 -3.31 -21.18
C SER A 31 0.99 -1.78 -21.12
N ALA A 32 0.35 -1.25 -20.08
CA ALA A 32 0.21 0.20 -19.87
C ALA A 32 1.43 0.81 -19.16
N ALA A 33 2.05 0.08 -18.22
CA ALA A 33 3.29 0.47 -17.57
C ALA A 33 4.46 0.53 -18.57
N GLU A 34 4.53 -0.43 -19.51
CA GLU A 34 5.49 -0.39 -20.63
C GLU A 34 5.28 0.83 -21.54
N ARG A 35 4.03 1.25 -21.73
CA ARG A 35 3.70 2.46 -22.51
C ARG A 35 4.00 3.78 -21.80
N GLN A 36 4.16 3.79 -20.47
CA GLN A 36 4.59 4.98 -19.73
C GLN A 36 6.09 5.26 -19.84
N ALA A 37 6.89 4.30 -20.34
CA ALA A 37 8.29 4.53 -20.75
C ALA A 37 8.39 5.23 -22.13
N SER A 38 7.43 6.12 -22.45
CA SER A 38 7.44 6.88 -23.69
C SER A 38 8.58 7.89 -23.67
N GLY A 39 9.46 7.80 -24.68
CA GLY A 39 10.75 8.48 -24.73
C GLY A 39 10.74 10.02 -24.63
N PRO A 40 11.93 10.65 -24.62
CA PRO A 40 12.16 12.04 -24.19
C PRO A 40 11.28 13.13 -24.83
N ARG A 41 10.67 12.87 -25.99
CA ARG A 41 9.77 13.80 -26.68
C ARG A 41 8.39 13.94 -26.01
N ALA A 42 7.90 12.90 -25.32
CA ALA A 42 6.62 12.93 -24.62
C ALA A 42 6.67 13.82 -23.35
N GLU A 43 7.84 13.91 -22.71
CA GLU A 43 8.05 14.73 -21.52
C GLU A 43 8.07 16.25 -21.84
N PHE A 44 8.43 16.64 -23.06
CA PHE A 44 8.51 18.04 -23.50
C PHE A 44 7.17 18.81 -23.35
N TRP A 45 6.05 18.19 -23.69
CA TRP A 45 4.72 18.81 -23.57
C TRP A 45 4.16 18.75 -22.14
N LYS A 46 4.50 17.69 -21.40
CA LYS A 46 4.08 17.45 -20.01
C LYS A 46 4.73 18.41 -19.03
N LEU A 47 6.02 18.72 -19.22
CA LEU A 47 6.79 19.66 -18.39
C LEU A 47 6.30 21.11 -18.49
N ARG A 48 5.75 21.53 -19.64
CA ARG A 48 5.26 22.91 -19.83
C ARG A 48 4.04 23.22 -18.95
N GLY A 49 3.22 22.23 -18.61
CA GLY A 49 2.02 22.38 -17.77
C GLY A 49 2.25 22.22 -16.26
N LEU A 50 3.49 21.95 -15.81
CA LEU A 50 3.78 21.53 -14.43
C LEU A 50 4.30 22.63 -13.49
N ARG A 51 4.34 23.90 -13.94
CA ARG A 51 4.65 25.05 -13.09
C ARG A 51 3.48 25.35 -12.15
N GLY A 52 3.31 24.56 -11.09
CA GLY A 52 2.35 24.86 -10.02
C GLY A 52 1.78 23.65 -9.28
N ALA A 53 1.81 22.46 -9.86
CA ALA A 53 1.33 21.26 -9.19
C ALA A 53 2.51 20.53 -8.54
N LYS A 54 2.76 20.85 -7.26
CA LYS A 54 3.53 19.97 -6.37
C LYS A 54 2.73 18.66 -6.32
N LYS A 55 3.10 17.69 -7.15
CA LYS A 55 2.45 16.37 -7.16
C LYS A 55 2.67 15.82 -5.77
N ASN A 56 1.66 15.92 -4.93
CA ASN A 56 1.60 15.14 -3.73
C ASN A 56 1.60 13.70 -4.26
N THR A 57 2.71 12.99 -4.03
CA THR A 57 2.78 11.53 -4.17
C THR A 57 1.84 10.96 -3.11
N ARG A 58 0.53 11.23 -3.27
CA ARG A 58 -0.54 10.43 -2.72
C ARG A 58 -0.12 9.04 -3.12
N ARG A 59 0.14 8.17 -2.15
CA ARG A 59 0.29 6.73 -2.37
C ARG A 59 -0.97 6.33 -3.15
N THR A 60 -0.88 6.35 -4.48
CA THR A 60 -2.05 6.27 -5.34
C THR A 60 -2.57 4.85 -5.24
N ARG A 61 -3.79 4.63 -5.71
CA ARG A 61 -4.36 3.29 -5.92
C ARG A 61 -3.33 2.30 -6.50
N ASP A 62 -2.40 2.78 -7.33
CA ASP A 62 -1.31 2.02 -7.94
C ASP A 62 -0.33 1.40 -6.94
N ASP A 63 -0.04 2.04 -5.81
CA ASP A 63 0.90 1.56 -4.78
C ASP A 63 0.31 0.39 -3.99
N LEU A 64 -0.99 0.44 -3.68
CA LEU A 64 -1.73 -0.69 -3.11
C LEU A 64 -1.81 -1.87 -4.08
N LEU A 65 -1.91 -1.60 -5.39
CA LEU A 65 -1.98 -2.62 -6.42
C LEU A 65 -0.62 -3.29 -6.68
N GLN A 66 0.50 -2.57 -6.52
CA GLN A 66 1.83 -3.19 -6.53
C GLN A 66 1.98 -4.21 -5.41
N LEU A 67 1.42 -3.94 -4.22
CA LEU A 67 1.36 -4.92 -3.13
C LEU A 67 0.48 -6.12 -3.50
N THR A 68 -0.64 -5.91 -4.21
CA THR A 68 -1.48 -7.02 -4.71
C THR A 68 -0.71 -7.91 -5.70
N ILE A 69 0.02 -7.29 -6.64
CA ILE A 69 0.83 -7.98 -7.65
C ILE A 69 1.99 -8.76 -7.00
N GLN A 70 2.64 -8.19 -5.98
CA GLN A 70 3.70 -8.87 -5.24
C GLN A 70 3.16 -9.98 -4.34
N GLY A 71 2.00 -9.75 -3.71
CA GLY A 71 1.37 -10.68 -2.76
C GLY A 71 0.63 -11.85 -3.41
N LYS A 72 0.46 -11.86 -4.74
CA LYS A 72 -0.23 -12.91 -5.50
C LYS A 72 -1.60 -13.30 -4.90
N PHE A 73 -2.37 -12.30 -4.46
CA PHE A 73 -3.67 -12.55 -3.87
C PHE A 73 -4.66 -13.10 -4.93
N PRO A 74 -5.52 -14.07 -4.58
CA PRO A 74 -6.58 -14.55 -5.46
C PRO A 74 -7.66 -13.47 -5.64
N ALA A 75 -8.47 -13.58 -6.70
CA ALA A 75 -9.53 -12.61 -6.96
C ALA A 75 -10.57 -12.52 -5.83
N TYR A 76 -10.91 -13.66 -5.21
CA TYR A 76 -11.62 -13.70 -3.94
C TYR A 76 -10.88 -14.57 -2.94
N GLU A 77 -10.76 -14.07 -1.72
CA GLU A 77 -10.22 -14.79 -0.56
C GLU A 77 -11.35 -15.05 0.43
N LYS A 78 -11.50 -16.30 0.87
CA LYS A 78 -12.49 -16.66 1.88
C LYS A 78 -11.96 -16.29 3.26
N VAL A 79 -12.66 -15.42 3.97
CA VAL A 79 -12.25 -14.89 5.28
C VAL A 79 -13.22 -15.30 6.39
N LEU A 80 -12.71 -15.32 7.62
CA LEU A 80 -13.47 -15.61 8.84
C LEU A 80 -13.12 -14.56 9.89
N LEU A 81 -14.09 -14.24 10.76
CA LEU A 81 -13.82 -13.36 11.90
C LEU A 81 -13.00 -14.12 12.96
N LYS A 82 -11.86 -13.55 13.34
CA LYS A 82 -10.96 -14.07 14.37
C LYS A 82 -10.35 -12.93 15.17
N GLU A 83 -10.19 -13.15 16.46
CA GLU A 83 -9.39 -12.28 17.32
C GLU A 83 -7.90 -12.55 17.09
N ALA A 84 -7.09 -11.48 17.05
CA ALA A 84 -5.65 -11.60 16.88
C ALA A 84 -5.01 -12.05 18.20
N ASN A 85 -4.14 -13.05 18.14
CA ASN A 85 -3.38 -13.55 19.30
C ASN A 85 -2.06 -12.80 19.53
N PHE A 86 -1.91 -11.61 18.92
CA PHE A 86 -0.72 -10.76 19.04
C PHE A 86 -1.14 -9.28 18.98
N LYS A 87 -0.30 -8.38 19.52
CA LYS A 87 -0.53 -6.93 19.40
C LYS A 87 -0.35 -6.53 17.93
N ARG A 88 -1.42 -6.04 17.30
CA ARG A 88 -1.41 -5.69 15.88
C ARG A 88 -0.50 -4.46 15.65
N PRO A 89 0.38 -4.47 14.62
CA PRO A 89 1.15 -3.29 14.26
C PRO A 89 0.23 -2.11 13.90
N ILE A 90 0.60 -0.92 14.35
CA ILE A 90 -0.12 0.32 14.06
C ILE A 90 0.60 1.12 12.98
N VAL A 91 -0.15 1.74 12.07
CA VAL A 91 0.38 2.61 11.02
C VAL A 91 -0.33 3.95 11.09
N ILE A 92 0.40 5.00 11.45
CA ILE A 92 -0.13 6.37 11.54
C ILE A 92 0.12 7.09 10.22
N LEU A 93 -0.96 7.50 9.57
CA LEU A 93 -0.94 8.30 8.34
C LEU A 93 -1.39 9.72 8.65
N GLY A 94 -0.75 10.71 8.01
CA GLY A 94 -1.07 12.12 8.17
C GLY A 94 0.17 12.97 8.43
N PRO A 95 0.02 14.30 8.48
CA PRO A 95 1.13 15.24 8.59
C PRO A 95 1.78 15.33 9.98
N LEU A 96 1.21 14.68 11.00
CA LEU A 96 1.71 14.66 12.38
C LEU A 96 2.12 13.25 12.83
N ASN A 97 2.43 12.36 11.87
CA ASN A 97 2.72 10.97 12.17
C ASN A 97 4.02 10.77 12.96
N ASP A 98 5.02 11.59 12.69
CA ASP A 98 6.29 11.69 13.40
C ASP A 98 6.07 12.03 14.88
N ILE A 99 5.33 13.09 15.15
CA ILE A 99 5.01 13.54 16.51
C ILE A 99 4.20 12.47 17.24
N ALA A 100 3.21 11.86 16.59
CA ALA A 100 2.40 10.81 17.19
C ALA A 100 3.23 9.57 17.55
N ASN A 101 4.10 9.12 16.64
CA ASN A 101 4.98 7.98 16.89
C ASN A 101 5.95 8.25 18.05
N GLU A 102 6.60 9.41 18.07
CA GLU A 102 7.52 9.79 19.15
C GLU A 102 6.80 9.89 20.50
N LYS A 103 5.60 10.48 20.51
CA LYS A 103 4.83 10.65 21.74
C LYS A 103 4.40 9.31 22.33
N LEU A 104 3.90 8.39 21.50
CA LEU A 104 3.50 7.05 21.94
C LEU A 104 4.68 6.27 22.53
N ALA A 105 5.82 6.25 21.83
CA ALA A 105 7.01 5.54 22.31
C ALA A 105 7.62 6.15 23.58
N ARG A 106 7.45 7.47 23.79
CA ARG A 106 7.96 8.18 24.97
C ARG A 106 7.05 8.02 26.19
N GLU A 107 5.74 8.15 26.00
CA GLU A 107 4.77 8.15 27.10
C GLU A 107 4.32 6.73 27.49
N LEU A 108 4.33 5.79 26.55
CA LEU A 108 3.88 4.40 26.74
C LEU A 108 4.91 3.39 26.20
N PRO A 109 6.14 3.38 26.74
CA PRO A 109 7.24 2.55 26.22
C PRO A 109 6.99 1.03 26.38
N ASP A 110 6.20 0.61 27.38
CA ASP A 110 5.88 -0.80 27.60
C ASP A 110 4.83 -1.34 26.61
N GLU A 111 4.17 -0.44 25.87
CA GLU A 111 3.13 -0.79 24.91
C GLU A 111 3.54 -0.55 23.46
N PHE A 112 4.39 0.46 23.19
CA PHE A 112 4.74 0.90 21.84
C PHE A 112 6.25 1.03 21.64
N GLU A 113 6.75 0.42 20.56
CA GLU A 113 8.11 0.59 20.04
C GLU A 113 8.05 1.04 18.58
N VAL A 114 8.90 2.02 18.20
CA VAL A 114 9.01 2.45 16.81
C VAL A 114 9.86 1.45 16.03
N ALA A 115 9.28 0.85 14.98
CA ALA A 115 10.00 -0.08 14.12
C ALA A 115 11.07 0.65 13.28
N GLU A 116 12.32 0.21 13.42
CA GLU A 116 13.46 0.80 12.73
C GLU A 116 13.35 0.66 11.20
N MET A 117 13.60 1.78 10.51
CA MET A 117 13.64 1.84 9.05
C MET A 117 15.06 1.60 8.54
N VAL A 118 15.19 0.78 7.50
CA VAL A 118 16.47 0.53 6.82
C VAL A 118 16.44 1.06 5.39
N ALA A 119 17.59 1.45 4.86
CA ALA A 119 17.70 1.88 3.46
C ALA A 119 17.34 0.73 2.51
N ARG A 120 16.57 1.04 1.46
CA ARG A 120 16.27 0.07 0.40
C ARG A 120 17.51 -0.02 -0.51
N SER A 121 18.19 -1.15 -0.52
CA SER A 121 19.49 -1.31 -1.21
C SER A 121 19.40 -1.02 -2.72
N GLY A 122 20.31 -0.19 -3.25
CA GLY A 122 20.69 -0.19 -4.68
C GLY A 122 20.21 0.97 -5.57
N SER A 123 19.72 2.08 -5.03
CA SER A 123 19.41 3.28 -5.82
C SER A 123 19.58 4.53 -4.96
N ASP A 124 20.17 5.59 -5.52
CA ASP A 124 20.34 6.93 -4.91
C ASP A 124 19.02 7.66 -4.58
N SER A 125 17.90 6.93 -4.52
CA SER A 125 16.60 7.43 -4.07
C SER A 125 16.46 7.19 -2.56
N SER A 126 16.09 8.25 -1.83
CA SER A 126 15.92 8.33 -0.37
C SER A 126 14.78 7.46 0.20
N SER A 127 14.59 6.24 -0.30
CA SER A 127 13.52 5.33 0.08
C SER A 127 14.00 4.43 1.23
N SER A 128 13.36 4.55 2.39
CA SER A 128 13.52 3.63 3.51
C SER A 128 12.37 2.61 3.57
N VAL A 129 12.62 1.44 4.17
CA VAL A 129 11.64 0.36 4.35
C VAL A 129 11.76 -0.26 5.73
N ILE A 130 10.66 -0.77 6.27
CA ILE A 130 10.67 -1.54 7.53
C ILE A 130 10.66 -3.03 7.18
N LYS A 131 11.59 -3.79 7.77
CA LYS A 131 11.66 -5.24 7.58
C LYS A 131 10.61 -5.94 8.43
N LEU A 132 10.00 -7.00 7.88
CA LEU A 132 9.02 -7.82 8.60
C LEU A 132 9.62 -8.47 9.87
N ASP A 133 10.91 -8.79 9.85
CA ASP A 133 11.60 -9.36 11.02
C ASP A 133 11.68 -8.37 12.17
N THR A 134 11.87 -7.08 11.88
CA THR A 134 11.84 -6.02 12.89
C THR A 134 10.46 -5.93 13.54
N VAL A 135 9.39 -6.00 12.74
CA VAL A 135 8.01 -5.97 13.25
C VAL A 135 7.71 -7.20 14.10
N ARG A 136 8.14 -8.39 13.66
CA ARG A 136 7.96 -9.65 14.39
C ARG A 136 8.73 -9.71 15.72
N ARG A 137 9.85 -9.00 15.83
CA ARG A 137 10.62 -8.91 17.09
C ARG A 137 9.89 -8.09 18.16
N ILE A 138 9.11 -7.09 17.73
CA ILE A 138 8.41 -6.16 18.62
C ILE A 138 7.08 -6.75 19.12
N ALA A 139 6.41 -7.54 18.28
CA ALA A 139 5.11 -8.15 18.55
C ALA A 139 5.20 -9.36 19.48
#